data_AF-A0A3D5RQY0-F1
#
_entry.id   AF-A0A3D5RQY0-F1
#
_cell.length_a   1.000
_cell.length_b   1.000
_cell.length_c   1.000
_cell.angle_alpha   90.00
_cell.angle_beta   90.00
_cell.angle_gamma   90.00
#
_symmetry.space_group_name_H-M   'P 1'
#
loop_
_entity.id
_entity.type
_entity.pdbx_description
1 polymer ?
#
loop_
_entity_poly.entity_id
_entity_poly.type
_entity_poly.pdbx_seq_one_letter_code
_entity_poly.pdbx_strand_id
1 'polypeptide(L)'
;GAAMIGWFGTAMLCYVTPKEHLGLPDRNDVKVGVITYKIAAHAADLAKGHPAAQVRDDALSKARFEFRWRDQFNLSLDPETAEQFHDQTLPAEGAKIAHFCSMCGPKFCSMKISHEVREYAEKGMEEMSTTFKKKGSQIYHKAKDLS
;
A
#
# COMPACT_ATOMS: atom_id res chain seq x y z
N GLY A 1 14.40 19.64 1.51
CA GLY A 1 14.08 20.96 2.06
C GLY A 1 12.59 21.19 2.20
N ALA A 2 11.84 21.24 1.09
CA ALA A 2 10.41 21.60 1.05
C ALA A 2 9.52 20.84 2.06
N ALA A 3 9.62 19.51 2.14
CA ALA A 3 8.84 18.72 3.11
C ALA A 3 9.18 19.06 4.58
N MET A 4 10.47 19.29 4.89
CA MET A 4 10.90 19.63 6.25
C MET A 4 10.36 21.00 6.67
N ILE A 5 10.55 22.02 5.83
CA ILE A 5 10.09 23.38 6.18
C ILE A 5 8.55 23.47 6.12
N GLY A 6 7.90 22.67 5.27
CA GLY A 6 6.45 22.48 5.27
C GLY A 6 5.96 21.87 6.58
N TRP A 7 6.64 20.83 7.08
CA TRP A 7 6.34 20.23 8.38
C TRP A 7 6.51 21.26 9.52
N PHE A 8 7.56 22.09 9.45
CA PHE A 8 7.79 23.17 10.42
C PHE A 8 6.82 24.36 10.33
N GLY A 9 5.89 24.34 9.37
CA GLY A 9 4.76 25.29 9.34
C GLY A 9 4.70 26.21 8.13
N THR A 10 5.57 26.04 7.12
CA THR A 10 5.44 26.81 5.88
C THR A 10 4.08 26.55 5.22
N ALA A 11 3.32 27.61 4.95
CA ALA A 11 1.97 27.54 4.43
C ALA A 11 1.89 27.25 2.92
N MET A 12 2.93 27.60 2.15
CA MET A 12 2.97 27.39 0.71
C MET A 12 4.40 27.10 0.24
N LEU A 13 4.55 26.11 -0.64
CA LEU A 13 5.83 25.70 -1.20
C LEU A 13 5.86 26.03 -2.69
N CYS A 14 6.69 26.98 -3.11
CA CYS A 14 6.96 27.19 -4.53
C CYS A 14 7.79 26.01 -5.06
N TYR A 15 7.31 25.38 -6.13
CA TYR A 15 7.98 24.23 -6.71
C TYR A 15 9.30 24.60 -7.41
N VAL A 16 10.15 23.60 -7.60
CA VAL A 16 11.41 23.70 -8.35
C VAL A 16 11.37 22.62 -9.41
N THR A 17 11.60 22.99 -10.67
CA THR A 17 11.58 22.04 -11.79
C THR A 17 12.93 21.32 -11.92
N PRO A 18 12.99 20.16 -12.60
CA PRO A 18 14.27 19.46 -12.84
C PRO A 18 15.30 20.29 -13.61
N LYS A 19 14.86 21.23 -14.45
CA LYS A 19 15.73 22.12 -15.25
C LYS A 19 16.02 23.46 -14.59
N GLU A 20 15.66 23.65 -13.32
CA GLU A 20 16.04 24.86 -12.58
C GLU A 20 17.56 25.06 -12.66
N HIS A 21 17.98 26.30 -12.95
CA HIS A 21 19.38 26.68 -13.22
C HIS A 21 20.00 26.12 -14.52
N LEU A 22 19.23 25.43 -15.38
CA LEU A 22 19.71 24.87 -16.64
C LEU A 22 18.97 25.44 -17.86
N GLY A 23 17.67 25.71 -17.75
CA GLY A 23 16.88 26.26 -18.85
C GLY A 23 15.39 26.28 -18.56
N LEU A 24 14.59 26.68 -19.57
CA LEU A 24 13.14 26.68 -19.45
C LEU A 24 12.59 25.24 -19.38
N PRO A 25 11.65 24.96 -18.47
CA PRO A 25 11.04 23.63 -18.34
C PRO A 25 10.12 23.33 -19.54
N ASP A 26 10.10 22.06 -19.95
CA ASP A 26 9.07 21.54 -20.85
C ASP A 26 7.85 21.01 -20.09
N ARG A 27 6.86 20.47 -20.81
CA ARG A 27 5.63 19.93 -20.21
C ARG A 27 5.88 18.84 -19.18
N ASN A 28 6.86 17.97 -19.42
CA ASN A 28 7.18 16.87 -18.51
C ASN A 28 7.90 17.38 -17.27
N ASP A 29 8.82 18.34 -17.43
CA ASP A 29 9.49 19.00 -16.29
C ASP A 29 8.48 19.65 -15.34
N VAL A 30 7.45 20.29 -15.88
CA VAL A 30 6.36 20.87 -15.10
C VAL A 30 5.59 19.77 -14.35
N LYS A 31 5.18 18.68 -15.02
CA LYS A 31 4.49 17.54 -14.38
C LYS A 31 5.33 16.99 -13.23
N VAL A 32 6.61 16.71 -13.46
CA VAL A 32 7.54 16.19 -12.45
C VAL A 32 7.65 17.14 -11.26
N GLY A 33 7.85 18.44 -11.50
CA GLY A 33 7.93 19.44 -10.44
C GLY A 33 6.66 19.48 -9.58
N VAL A 34 5.48 19.51 -10.21
CA VAL A 34 4.20 19.58 -9.52
C VAL A 34 3.96 18.32 -8.68
N ILE A 35 4.15 17.13 -9.24
CA ILE A 35 3.98 15.87 -8.51
C ILE A 35 4.98 15.78 -7.35
N THR A 36 6.24 16.16 -7.56
CA THR A 36 7.27 16.20 -6.51
C THR A 36 6.86 17.09 -5.34
N TYR A 37 6.33 18.27 -5.61
CA TYR A 37 5.91 19.18 -4.53
C TYR A 37 4.58 18.78 -3.90
N LYS A 38 3.67 18.10 -4.62
CA LYS A 38 2.52 17.44 -4.01
C LYS A 38 2.93 16.34 -3.03
N ILE A 39 3.96 15.55 -3.35
CA ILE A 39 4.55 14.58 -2.42
C ILE A 39 5.10 15.30 -1.19
N ALA A 40 5.90 16.35 -1.39
CA ALA A 40 6.52 17.09 -0.29
C ALA A 40 5.49 17.75 0.64
N ALA A 41 4.44 18.35 0.08
CA ALA A 41 3.34 18.94 0.85
C ALA A 41 2.56 17.87 1.62
N HIS A 42 2.20 16.76 0.97
CA HIS A 42 1.51 15.65 1.62
C HIS A 42 2.33 15.02 2.76
N ALA A 43 3.64 14.85 2.55
CA ALA A 43 4.56 14.38 3.58
C ALA A 43 4.63 15.34 4.78
N ALA A 44 4.61 16.65 4.53
CA ALA A 44 4.51 17.65 5.58
C ALA A 44 3.18 17.57 6.34
N ASP A 45 2.06 17.40 5.64
CA ASP A 45 0.74 17.26 6.26
C ASP A 45 0.64 16.00 7.14
N LEU A 46 1.22 14.88 6.70
CA LEU A 46 1.36 13.67 7.52
C LEU A 46 2.19 13.94 8.79
N ALA A 47 3.37 14.57 8.65
CA ALA A 47 4.25 14.85 9.78
C ALA A 47 3.64 15.87 10.78
N LYS A 48 2.75 16.74 10.31
CA LYS A 48 1.96 17.66 11.14
C LYS A 48 0.77 16.99 11.83
N GLY A 49 0.42 15.76 11.45
CA GLY A 49 -0.79 15.08 11.93
C GLY A 49 -2.08 15.72 11.41
N HIS A 50 -2.08 16.26 10.18
CA HIS A 50 -3.28 16.82 9.57
C HIS A 50 -4.39 15.73 9.48
N PRO A 51 -5.61 15.94 10.00
CA PRO A 51 -6.58 14.87 10.25
C PRO A 51 -6.93 13.97 9.06
N ALA A 52 -6.94 14.53 7.84
CA ALA A 52 -7.30 13.80 6.63
C ALA A 52 -6.09 13.26 5.84
N ALA A 53 -4.85 13.60 6.21
CA ALA A 53 -3.68 13.25 5.41
C ALA A 53 -3.49 11.72 5.36
N GLN A 54 -3.58 11.06 6.53
CA GLN A 54 -3.34 9.63 6.65
C GLN A 54 -4.39 8.77 5.93
N VAL A 55 -5.63 9.26 5.76
CA VAL A 55 -6.72 8.53 5.11
C VAL A 55 -6.32 8.05 3.71
N ARG A 56 -5.59 8.89 2.96
CA ARG A 56 -5.12 8.56 1.63
C ARG A 56 -4.05 7.46 1.65
N ASP A 57 -3.08 7.55 2.55
CA ASP A 57 -2.01 6.57 2.72
C ASP A 57 -2.56 5.20 3.12
N ASP A 58 -3.50 5.19 4.06
CA ASP A 58 -4.14 3.97 4.53
C ASP A 58 -4.99 3.34 3.41
N ALA A 59 -5.76 4.15 2.66
CA ALA A 59 -6.54 3.66 1.53
C ALA A 59 -5.66 3.05 0.42
N LEU A 60 -4.56 3.72 0.06
CA LEU A 60 -3.62 3.24 -0.94
C LEU A 60 -2.89 1.98 -0.47
N SER A 61 -2.46 1.95 0.79
CA SER A 61 -1.78 0.81 1.41
C SER A 61 -2.71 -0.41 1.50
N LYS A 62 -3.98 -0.19 1.86
CA LYS A 62 -5.01 -1.23 1.86
C LYS A 62 -5.24 -1.77 0.45
N ALA A 63 -5.40 -0.90 -0.56
CA ALA A 63 -5.54 -1.31 -1.95
C ALA A 63 -4.34 -2.15 -2.43
N ARG A 64 -3.12 -1.75 -2.05
CA ARG A 64 -1.90 -2.51 -2.33
C ARG A 64 -1.89 -3.89 -1.68
N PHE A 65 -2.21 -3.96 -0.39
CA PHE A 65 -2.20 -5.22 0.35
C PHE A 65 -3.27 -6.21 -0.15
N GLU A 66 -4.43 -5.69 -0.57
CA GLU A 66 -5.54 -6.47 -1.13
C GLU A 66 -5.43 -6.72 -2.63
N PHE A 67 -4.31 -6.34 -3.27
CA PHE A 67 -4.07 -6.50 -4.71
C PHE A 67 -5.14 -5.84 -5.60
N ARG A 68 -5.79 -4.78 -5.12
CA ARG A 68 -6.72 -3.95 -5.90
C ARG A 68 -5.93 -2.97 -6.75
N TRP A 69 -5.24 -3.47 -7.79
CA TRP A 69 -4.28 -2.72 -8.59
C TRP A 69 -4.84 -1.41 -9.16
N ARG A 70 -6.04 -1.45 -9.74
CA ARG A 70 -6.69 -0.25 -10.30
C ARG A 70 -6.95 0.81 -9.23
N ASP A 71 -7.39 0.39 -8.05
CA ASP A 71 -7.61 1.32 -6.94
C ASP A 71 -6.28 1.90 -6.44
N GLN A 72 -5.24 1.09 -6.35
CA GLN A 72 -3.90 1.54 -5.99
C GLN A 72 -3.37 2.60 -6.98
N PHE A 73 -3.55 2.40 -8.29
CA PHE A 73 -3.15 3.39 -9.30
C PHE A 73 -3.94 4.68 -9.16
N ASN A 74 -5.27 4.58 -9.09
CA ASN A 74 -6.19 5.73 -9.00
C ASN A 74 -5.99 6.55 -7.72
N LEU A 75 -5.57 5.93 -6.61
CA LEU A 75 -5.27 6.62 -5.36
C LEU A 75 -3.88 7.28 -5.35
N SER A 76 -2.99 6.93 -6.27
CA SER A 76 -1.64 7.49 -6.36
C SER A 76 -1.66 8.97 -6.78
N LEU A 77 -0.52 9.68 -6.65
CA LEU A 77 -0.45 11.09 -7.05
C LEU A 77 -0.38 11.27 -8.56
N ASP A 78 0.04 10.23 -9.28
CA ASP A 78 0.18 10.18 -10.73
C ASP A 78 -0.27 8.79 -11.24
N PRO A 79 -1.59 8.57 -11.37
CA PRO A 79 -2.15 7.27 -11.73
C PRO A 79 -1.62 6.70 -13.04
N GLU A 80 -1.47 7.55 -14.06
CA GLU A 80 -0.94 7.20 -15.38
C GLU A 80 0.45 6.56 -15.27
N THR A 81 1.35 7.21 -14.52
CA THR A 81 2.72 6.69 -14.34
C THR A 81 2.75 5.43 -13.50
N ALA A 82 1.91 5.33 -12.46
CA ALA A 82 1.82 4.12 -11.63
C ALA A 82 1.36 2.89 -12.44
N GLU A 83 0.33 3.05 -13.27
CA GLU A 83 -0.17 1.99 -14.16
C GLU A 83 0.86 1.64 -15.23
N GLN A 84 1.46 2.65 -15.88
CA GLN A 84 2.48 2.46 -16.90
C GLN A 84 3.67 1.64 -16.38
N PHE A 85 4.16 1.90 -15.17
CA PHE A 85 5.30 1.17 -14.59
C PHE A 85 4.97 -0.29 -14.29
N HIS A 86 3.76 -0.59 -13.84
CA HIS A 86 3.31 -1.97 -13.69
C HIS A 86 3.26 -2.68 -15.06
N ASP A 87 2.68 -2.01 -16.05
CA ASP A 87 2.38 -2.59 -17.36
C ASP A 87 3.60 -2.74 -18.27
N GLN A 88 4.71 -2.07 -17.97
CA GLN A 88 6.00 -2.34 -18.61
C GLN A 88 6.41 -3.81 -18.54
N THR A 89 5.96 -4.55 -17.53
CA THR A 89 6.31 -5.97 -17.34
C THR A 89 5.10 -6.90 -17.31
N LEU A 90 3.94 -6.41 -16.88
CA LEU A 90 2.70 -7.19 -16.75
C LEU A 90 1.51 -6.45 -17.39
N PRO A 91 1.51 -6.24 -18.72
CA PRO A 91 0.51 -5.39 -19.40
C PRO A 91 -0.88 -6.04 -19.50
N ALA A 92 -0.99 -7.36 -19.36
CA ALA A 92 -2.25 -8.07 -19.52
C ALA A 92 -3.26 -7.63 -18.44
N GLU A 93 -4.54 -7.46 -18.81
CA GLU A 93 -5.60 -7.07 -17.87
C GLU A 93 -5.75 -8.06 -16.70
N GLY A 94 -5.50 -9.35 -16.95
CA GLY A 94 -5.47 -10.36 -15.89
C GLY A 94 -4.40 -10.13 -14.81
N ALA A 95 -3.36 -9.33 -15.09
CA ALA A 95 -2.38 -8.96 -14.07
C ALA A 95 -2.94 -7.94 -13.06
N LYS A 96 -3.95 -7.15 -13.43
CA LYS A 96 -4.60 -6.18 -12.52
C LYS A 96 -5.47 -6.83 -11.44
N ILE A 97 -5.61 -8.15 -11.48
CA ILE A 97 -6.26 -8.99 -10.46
C ILE A 97 -5.28 -10.00 -9.86
N ALA A 98 -4.00 -9.95 -10.23
CA ALA A 98 -3.00 -10.91 -9.75
C ALA A 98 -2.52 -10.58 -8.34
N HIS A 99 -2.35 -11.61 -7.51
CA HIS A 99 -1.79 -11.50 -6.16
C HIS A 99 -0.25 -11.45 -6.15
N PHE A 100 0.36 -10.77 -7.12
CA PHE A 100 1.81 -10.53 -7.21
C PHE A 100 2.11 -9.47 -8.27
N CYS A 101 3.34 -8.95 -8.26
CA CYS A 101 3.91 -8.19 -9.37
C CYS A 101 5.19 -8.86 -9.89
N SER A 102 5.79 -8.28 -10.92
CA SER A 102 7.02 -8.80 -11.54
C SER A 102 8.24 -8.80 -10.60
N MET A 103 8.26 -7.98 -9.54
CA MET A 103 9.42 -7.93 -8.64
C MET A 103 9.67 -9.23 -7.88
N CYS A 104 8.62 -9.89 -7.37
CA CYS A 104 8.76 -11.11 -6.56
C CYS A 104 8.13 -12.34 -7.23
N GLY A 105 7.26 -12.12 -8.23
CA GLY A 105 6.51 -13.17 -8.88
C GLY A 105 5.51 -13.90 -7.97
N PRO A 106 4.83 -14.94 -8.49
CA PRO A 106 3.70 -15.58 -7.82
C PRO A 106 4.05 -16.41 -6.58
N LYS A 107 5.32 -16.80 -6.41
CA LYS A 107 5.77 -17.71 -5.34
C LYS A 107 6.39 -16.99 -4.14
N PHE A 108 6.90 -15.76 -4.32
CA PHE A 108 7.68 -15.07 -3.28
C PHE A 108 7.10 -13.71 -2.90
N CYS A 109 5.88 -13.38 -3.34
CA CYS A 109 5.21 -12.15 -2.91
C CYS A 109 4.87 -12.22 -1.42
N SER A 110 5.49 -11.34 -0.62
CA SER A 110 5.32 -11.29 0.83
C SER A 110 3.88 -11.03 1.27
N MET A 111 3.15 -10.16 0.58
CA MET A 111 1.75 -9.85 0.89
C MET A 111 0.86 -11.06 0.62
N LYS A 112 1.09 -11.80 -0.48
CA LYS A 112 0.37 -13.03 -0.80
C LYS A 112 0.60 -14.12 0.27
N ILE A 113 1.86 -14.34 0.62
CA ILE A 113 2.24 -15.28 1.70
C ILE A 113 1.57 -14.86 3.02
N SER A 114 1.49 -13.56 3.31
CA SER A 114 0.82 -13.07 4.51
C SER A 114 -0.68 -13.39 4.52
N HIS A 115 -1.35 -13.32 3.37
CA HIS A 115 -2.76 -13.76 3.25
C HIS A 115 -2.90 -15.26 3.46
N GLU A 116 -2.05 -16.08 2.83
CA GLU A 116 -2.06 -17.53 2.98
C GLU A 116 -1.84 -17.97 4.44
N VAL A 117 -0.93 -17.30 5.17
CA VAL A 117 -0.70 -17.55 6.59
C VAL A 117 -1.92 -17.17 7.44
N ARG A 118 -2.58 -16.04 7.13
CA ARG A 118 -3.82 -15.64 7.84
C ARG A 118 -4.94 -16.64 7.62
N GLU A 119 -5.15 -17.07 6.38
CA GLU A 119 -6.17 -18.07 6.03
C GLU A 119 -5.90 -19.42 6.71
N TYR A 120 -4.63 -19.85 6.73
CA TYR A 120 -4.24 -21.08 7.45
C TYR A 120 -4.52 -20.99 8.95
N ALA A 121 -4.18 -19.86 9.59
CA ALA A 121 -4.45 -19.64 11.00
C ALA A 121 -5.96 -19.62 11.31
N GLU A 122 -6.77 -19.00 10.45
CA GLU A 122 -8.23 -18.98 10.57
C GLU A 122 -8.84 -20.39 10.49
N LYS A 123 -8.41 -21.21 9.53
CA LYS A 123 -8.82 -22.62 9.43
C LYS A 123 -8.44 -23.42 10.68
N GLY A 124 -7.21 -23.25 11.17
CA GLY A 124 -6.77 -23.89 12.41
C GLY A 124 -7.61 -23.49 13.63
N MET A 125 -8.02 -22.22 13.72
CA MET A 125 -8.93 -21.76 14.78
C MET A 125 -10.34 -22.37 14.65
N GLU A 126 -10.86 -22.51 13.43
CA GLU A 126 -12.14 -23.16 13.19
C GLU A 126 -12.10 -24.65 13.59
N GLU A 127 -11.04 -25.36 13.24
CA GLU A 127 -10.80 -26.75 13.67
C GLU A 127 -10.73 -26.88 15.19
N MET A 128 -10.05 -25.95 15.87
CA MET A 128 -9.99 -25.95 17.34
C MET A 128 -11.35 -25.60 17.95
N SER A 129 -12.11 -24.67 17.37
CA SER A 129 -13.46 -24.33 17.82
C SER A 129 -14.42 -25.51 17.68
N THR A 130 -14.38 -26.21 16.55
CA THR A 130 -15.19 -27.43 16.34
C THR A 130 -14.76 -28.54 17.28
N THR A 131 -13.47 -28.73 17.51
CA THR A 131 -12.93 -29.69 18.48
C THR A 131 -13.38 -29.37 19.90
N PHE A 132 -13.30 -28.11 20.32
CA PHE A 132 -13.77 -27.64 21.62
C PHE A 132 -15.26 -27.94 21.82
N LYS A 133 -16.10 -27.63 20.82
CA LYS A 133 -17.54 -27.95 20.84
C LYS A 133 -17.78 -29.46 20.93
N LYS A 134 -17.07 -30.28 20.14
CA LYS A 134 -17.16 -31.75 20.16
C LYS A 134 -16.74 -32.36 21.50
N LYS A 135 -15.73 -31.78 22.16
CA LYS A 135 -15.27 -32.20 23.50
C LYS A 135 -16.13 -31.62 24.65
N GLY A 136 -17.34 -31.14 24.35
CA GLY A 136 -18.30 -30.71 25.36
C GLY A 136 -18.11 -29.28 25.85
N SER A 137 -17.37 -28.45 25.12
CA SER A 137 -17.13 -27.02 25.45
C SER A 137 -16.52 -26.80 26.84
N GLN A 138 -15.64 -27.70 27.27
CA GLN A 138 -14.95 -27.62 28.56
C GLN A 138 -13.54 -27.05 28.38
N ILE A 139 -13.14 -26.14 29.28
CA ILE A 139 -11.79 -25.54 29.27
C ILE A 139 -10.74 -26.54 29.79
N TYR A 140 -11.13 -27.40 30.74
CA TYR A 140 -10.23 -28.37 31.36
C TYR A 140 -10.67 -29.80 31.00
N HIS A 141 -9.76 -30.57 30.42
CA HIS A 141 -9.95 -32.00 30.14
C HIS A 141 -9.04 -32.84 31.04
N LYS A 142 -9.51 -34.03 31.45
CA LYS A 142 -8.65 -34.98 32.16
C LYS A 142 -7.59 -35.49 31.19
N ALA A 143 -6.34 -35.61 31.64
CA ALA A 143 -5.21 -36.01 30.80
C ALA A 143 -5.41 -37.34 30.05
N LYS A 144 -6.27 -38.24 30.56
CA LYS A 144 -6.61 -39.52 29.93
C LYS A 144 -7.50 -39.40 28.69
N ASP A 145 -8.13 -38.24 28.48
CA ASP A 145 -9.14 -38.01 27.43
C ASP A 145 -8.56 -37.21 26.23
N LEU A 146 -7.24 -37.02 26.19
CA LEU A 146 -6.51 -36.21 25.18
C LEU A 146 -5.81 -37.05 24.09
N SER A 147 -6.02 -38.37 24.05
CA SER A 147 -5.47 -39.28 23.02
C SER A 147 -6.29 -39.29 21.74
#